data_AF-A0A933VRX6-F1
#
_entry.id   AF-A0A933VRX6-F1
#
_cell.length_a   1.000
_cell.length_b   1.000
_cell.length_c   1.000
_cell.angle_alpha   90.00
_cell.angle_beta   90.00
_cell.angle_gamma   90.00
#
_symmetry.space_group_name_H-M   'P 1'
#
loop_
_entity.id
_entity.type
_entity.pdbx_description
1 polymer ?
#
loop_
_entity_poly.entity_id
_entity_poly.type
_entity_poly.pdbx_seq_one_letter_code
_entity_poly.pdbx_strand_id
1 'polypeptide(L)'
;MKRILMLAGAVAVIAAPNATADDQPTTTDKANAAQECRTERGTTDASREAFAAKYGTNHNKRNAFGKCVTRKAADEAKESEQARTGAAKACDDERGTTPESQAAFAEKYGTNKNKKNAYGKCVSQKSKELEQAADAEDKAQAMARRSAARQCDDERGETTASRAAFREKYGTGKTKANAFGKCVSKLAKAQQDS
;
A
#
# COMPACT_ATOMS: atom_id res chain seq x y z
N MET A 1 6.58 5.34 13.05
CA MET A 1 5.75 4.53 13.99
C MET A 1 4.49 5.26 14.40
N LYS A 2 3.36 5.02 13.72
CA LYS A 2 2.01 5.31 14.27
C LYS A 2 1.48 3.99 14.83
N ARG A 3 1.69 3.78 16.13
CA ARG A 3 1.30 2.55 16.82
C ARG A 3 -0.22 2.52 16.92
N ILE A 4 -0.80 1.57 16.19
CA ILE A 4 -2.17 1.10 16.36
C ILE A 4 -2.37 0.80 17.85
N LEU A 5 -3.31 1.51 18.48
CA LEU A 5 -3.81 1.21 19.81
C LEU A 5 -4.50 -0.16 19.76
N MET A 6 -3.77 -1.20 20.16
CA MET A 6 -4.36 -2.50 20.47
C MET A 6 -5.05 -2.43 21.83
N LEU A 7 -6.37 -2.47 21.82
CA LEU A 7 -7.19 -2.84 22.97
C LEU A 7 -7.13 -4.36 23.13
N ALA A 8 -6.64 -4.79 24.28
CA ALA A 8 -6.65 -6.19 24.72
C ALA A 8 -8.09 -6.66 24.98
N GLY A 9 -8.44 -7.83 24.44
CA GLY A 9 -9.71 -8.52 24.69
C GLY A 9 -9.59 -10.01 24.38
N ALA A 10 -10.05 -10.82 25.33
CA ALA A 10 -9.93 -12.27 25.49
C ALA A 10 -9.95 -13.17 24.22
N VAL A 11 -9.18 -14.27 24.31
CA VAL A 11 -9.14 -15.38 23.36
C VAL A 11 -10.50 -16.09 23.30
N ALA A 12 -11.11 -16.09 22.11
CA ALA A 12 -12.14 -17.05 21.72
C ALA A 12 -11.61 -17.84 20.51
N VAL A 13 -11.64 -19.17 20.61
CA VAL A 13 -11.30 -20.08 19.50
C VAL A 13 -12.38 -19.94 18.43
N ILE A 14 -12.08 -19.26 17.33
CA ILE A 14 -12.98 -19.10 16.19
C ILE A 14 -12.58 -20.14 15.13
N ALA A 15 -13.53 -21.01 14.78
CA ALA A 15 -13.44 -21.90 13.64
C ALA A 15 -13.03 -21.11 12.39
N ALA A 16 -12.03 -21.61 11.65
CA ALA A 16 -11.54 -20.97 10.44
C ALA A 16 -12.70 -20.66 9.49
N PRO A 17 -12.95 -19.39 9.11
CA PRO A 17 -13.92 -19.10 8.07
C PRO A 17 -13.40 -19.73 6.77
N ASN A 18 -14.25 -20.56 6.17
CA ASN A 18 -14.05 -21.06 4.82
C ASN A 18 -13.79 -19.85 3.91
N ALA A 19 -12.63 -19.82 3.25
CA ALA A 19 -12.32 -18.82 2.24
C ALA A 19 -13.36 -18.92 1.13
N THR A 20 -14.33 -18.00 1.14
CA THR A 20 -15.23 -17.78 0.02
C THR A 20 -14.40 -17.25 -1.14
N ALA A 21 -14.78 -17.59 -2.38
CA ALA A 21 -14.07 -17.30 -3.62
C ALA A 21 -13.94 -15.80 -3.99
N ASP A 22 -14.07 -14.88 -3.04
CA ASP A 22 -14.08 -13.42 -3.20
C ASP A 22 -12.77 -12.74 -2.77
N ASP A 23 -11.73 -13.50 -2.40
CA ASP A 23 -10.45 -12.97 -1.88
C ASP A 23 -9.39 -12.75 -2.99
N GLN A 24 -9.82 -12.77 -4.26
CA GLN A 24 -8.95 -12.56 -5.42
C GLN A 24 -8.98 -11.10 -5.86
N PRO A 25 -7.82 -10.47 -6.10
CA PRO A 25 -7.77 -9.09 -6.59
C PRO A 25 -8.55 -8.91 -7.89
N THR A 26 -9.39 -7.88 -7.92
CA THR A 26 -10.20 -7.49 -9.07
C THR A 26 -9.32 -7.00 -10.22
N THR A 27 -9.94 -6.77 -11.39
CA THR A 27 -9.25 -6.13 -12.52
C THR A 27 -8.84 -4.70 -12.21
N THR A 28 -9.60 -3.99 -11.37
CA THR A 28 -9.30 -2.63 -10.94
C THR A 28 -8.09 -2.63 -10.01
N ASP A 29 -8.06 -3.52 -9.03
CA ASP A 29 -6.94 -3.67 -8.08
C ASP A 29 -5.63 -3.96 -8.84
N LYS A 30 -5.69 -4.83 -9.85
CA LYS A 30 -4.54 -5.13 -10.71
C LYS A 30 -4.11 -3.92 -11.55
N ALA A 31 -5.04 -3.08 -11.99
CA ALA A 31 -4.74 -1.88 -12.77
C ALA A 31 -4.10 -0.80 -11.90
N ASN A 32 -4.63 -0.56 -10.70
CA ASN A 32 -4.07 0.35 -9.69
C ASN A 32 -2.67 -0.13 -9.29
N ALA A 33 -2.53 -1.40 -8.90
CA ALA A 33 -1.25 -2.02 -8.59
C ALA A 33 -0.21 -1.86 -9.72
N ALA A 34 -0.62 -2.02 -10.98
CA ALA A 34 0.28 -1.79 -12.11
C ALA A 34 0.72 -0.33 -12.21
N GLN A 35 -0.16 0.62 -11.93
CA GLN A 35 0.16 2.04 -11.91
C GLN A 35 1.11 2.39 -10.74
N GLU A 36 0.86 1.84 -9.56
CA GLU A 36 1.75 1.97 -8.41
C GLU A 36 3.15 1.43 -8.73
N CYS A 37 3.21 0.22 -9.29
CA CYS A 37 4.46 -0.43 -9.65
C CYS A 37 5.25 0.36 -10.72
N ARG A 38 4.56 1.03 -11.66
CA ARG A 38 5.23 1.94 -12.60
C ARG A 38 5.81 3.15 -11.88
N THR A 39 5.04 3.72 -10.95
CA THR A 39 5.46 4.86 -10.14
C THR A 39 6.67 4.53 -9.29
N GLU A 40 6.65 3.40 -8.56
CA GLU A 40 7.76 2.96 -7.72
C GLU A 40 9.01 2.60 -8.53
N ARG A 41 8.85 1.93 -9.68
CA ARG A 41 9.97 1.58 -10.57
C ARG A 41 10.72 2.82 -11.06
N GLY A 42 10.01 3.91 -11.30
CA GLY A 42 10.57 5.15 -11.82
C GLY A 42 11.25 4.97 -13.18
N THR A 43 12.06 5.98 -13.55
CA THR A 43 12.70 6.06 -14.86
C THR A 43 14.22 6.04 -14.81
N THR A 44 14.84 6.25 -13.64
CA THR A 44 16.30 6.29 -13.48
C THR A 44 16.87 4.89 -13.26
N ASP A 45 18.16 4.70 -13.55
CA ASP A 45 18.81 3.40 -13.33
C ASP A 45 18.83 3.03 -11.85
N ALA A 46 19.10 3.99 -10.97
CA ALA A 46 19.01 3.81 -9.52
C ALA A 46 17.63 3.33 -9.07
N SER A 47 16.54 3.93 -9.57
CA SER A 47 15.19 3.52 -9.19
C SER A 47 14.82 2.14 -9.74
N ARG A 48 15.25 1.82 -10.97
CA ARG A 48 15.04 0.49 -11.58
C ARG A 48 15.84 -0.60 -10.86
N GLU A 49 17.08 -0.32 -10.46
CA GLU A 49 17.91 -1.22 -9.67
C GLU A 49 17.28 -1.47 -8.30
N ALA A 50 16.84 -0.41 -7.61
CA ALA A 50 16.17 -0.51 -6.31
C ALA A 50 14.87 -1.32 -6.40
N PHE A 51 14.09 -1.11 -7.46
CA PHE A 51 12.87 -1.85 -7.74
C PHE A 51 13.16 -3.33 -8.01
N ALA A 52 14.15 -3.63 -8.84
CA ALA A 52 14.59 -5.00 -9.11
C ALA A 52 15.13 -5.70 -7.85
N ALA A 53 15.83 -4.96 -6.98
CA ALA A 53 16.28 -5.48 -5.68
C ALA A 53 15.14 -5.76 -4.71
N LYS A 54 14.03 -5.01 -4.78
CA LYS A 54 12.85 -5.22 -3.93
C LYS A 54 12.02 -6.43 -4.37
N TYR A 55 11.70 -6.52 -5.66
CA TYR A 55 10.71 -7.48 -6.16
C TYR A 55 11.30 -8.61 -7.01
N GLY A 56 12.49 -8.43 -7.56
CA GLY A 56 13.14 -9.43 -8.41
C GLY A 56 13.59 -10.63 -7.58
N THR A 57 13.16 -11.82 -7.99
CA THR A 57 13.44 -13.08 -7.27
C THR A 57 14.17 -14.11 -8.12
N ASN A 58 14.13 -13.99 -9.44
CA ASN A 58 14.90 -14.86 -10.34
C ASN A 58 16.34 -14.34 -10.56
N HIS A 59 17.20 -15.16 -11.17
CA HIS A 59 18.63 -14.86 -11.35
C HIS A 59 18.91 -13.52 -12.06
N ASN A 60 18.04 -13.11 -12.99
CA ASN A 60 18.17 -11.86 -13.76
C ASN A 60 17.23 -10.73 -13.29
N LYS A 61 16.48 -10.96 -12.21
CA LYS A 61 15.49 -10.03 -11.61
C LYS A 61 14.41 -9.50 -12.56
N ARG A 62 14.24 -10.07 -13.76
CA ARG A 62 13.28 -9.58 -14.77
C ARG A 62 11.82 -9.81 -14.37
N ASN A 63 11.55 -10.68 -13.40
CA ASN A 63 10.20 -10.90 -12.89
C ASN A 63 9.74 -9.85 -11.86
N ALA A 64 10.56 -8.83 -11.57
CA ALA A 64 10.28 -7.82 -10.56
C ALA A 64 8.94 -7.09 -10.78
N PHE A 65 8.60 -6.72 -12.02
CA PHE A 65 7.36 -5.99 -12.27
C PHE A 65 6.12 -6.86 -12.02
N GLY A 66 6.10 -8.09 -12.55
CA GLY A 66 5.01 -9.02 -12.29
C GLY A 66 4.84 -9.32 -10.80
N LYS A 67 5.96 -9.53 -10.08
CA LYS A 67 5.93 -9.74 -8.62
C LYS A 67 5.43 -8.52 -7.85
N CYS A 68 5.77 -7.31 -8.28
CA CYS A 68 5.22 -6.08 -7.72
C CYS A 68 3.70 -6.06 -7.90
N VAL A 69 3.21 -6.24 -9.13
CA VAL A 69 1.76 -6.18 -9.42
C VAL A 69 0.99 -7.23 -8.63
N THR A 70 1.48 -8.47 -8.54
CA THR A 70 0.81 -9.52 -7.75
C THR A 70 0.70 -9.13 -6.28
N ARG A 71 1.76 -8.55 -5.70
CA ARG A 71 1.76 -8.17 -4.30
C ARG A 71 0.87 -6.96 -4.05
N LYS A 72 1.03 -5.92 -4.85
CA LYS A 72 0.22 -4.69 -4.74
C LYS A 72 -1.25 -4.92 -5.02
N ALA A 73 -1.61 -5.79 -5.96
CA ALA A 73 -3.02 -6.13 -6.17
C ALA A 73 -3.65 -6.82 -4.95
N ALA A 74 -2.88 -7.61 -4.19
CA ALA A 74 -3.36 -8.20 -2.94
C ALA A 74 -3.45 -7.17 -1.80
N ASP A 75 -2.59 -6.16 -1.80
CA ASP A 75 -2.65 -5.04 -0.85
C ASP A 75 -3.90 -4.16 -1.16
N GLU A 76 -4.12 -3.80 -2.42
CA GLU A 76 -5.29 -3.04 -2.91
C GLU A 76 -6.62 -3.74 -2.60
N ALA A 77 -6.70 -5.06 -2.81
CA ALA A 77 -7.91 -5.82 -2.49
C ALA A 77 -8.26 -5.70 -0.99
N LYS A 78 -7.25 -5.76 -0.11
CA LYS A 78 -7.43 -5.59 1.34
C LYS A 78 -7.81 -4.16 1.71
N GLU A 79 -7.18 -3.18 1.07
CA GLU A 79 -7.48 -1.77 1.31
C GLU A 79 -8.92 -1.43 0.89
N SER A 80 -9.38 -1.94 -0.26
CA SER A 80 -10.78 -1.82 -0.69
C SER A 80 -11.75 -2.51 0.27
N GLU A 81 -11.43 -3.70 0.78
CA GLU A 81 -12.26 -4.38 1.78
C GLU A 81 -12.35 -3.58 3.09
N GLN A 82 -11.21 -3.08 3.58
CA GLN A 82 -11.13 -2.25 4.78
C GLN A 82 -11.87 -0.93 4.60
N ALA A 83 -11.74 -0.30 3.43
CA ALA A 83 -12.43 0.92 3.07
C ALA A 83 -13.94 0.72 3.05
N ARG A 84 -14.43 -0.36 2.45
CA ARG A 84 -15.88 -0.70 2.45
C ARG A 84 -16.41 -0.95 3.85
N THR A 85 -15.69 -1.73 4.65
CA THR A 85 -16.11 -2.08 6.02
C THR A 85 -16.10 -0.85 6.92
N GLY A 86 -15.04 -0.03 6.85
CA GLY A 86 -14.94 1.23 7.59
C GLY A 86 -16.00 2.24 7.16
N ALA A 87 -16.26 2.34 5.86
CA ALA A 87 -17.31 3.19 5.31
C ALA A 87 -18.71 2.77 5.77
N ALA A 88 -19.03 1.47 5.72
CA ALA A 88 -20.29 0.93 6.21
C ALA A 88 -20.52 1.29 7.67
N LYS A 89 -19.51 1.04 8.53
CA LYS A 89 -19.58 1.40 9.94
C LYS A 89 -19.80 2.91 10.13
N ALA A 90 -19.03 3.76 9.45
CA ALA A 90 -19.18 5.20 9.55
C ALA A 90 -20.56 5.68 9.07
N CYS A 91 -21.14 5.03 8.06
CA CYS A 91 -22.48 5.32 7.56
C CYS A 91 -23.58 4.83 8.51
N ASP A 92 -23.40 3.70 9.19
CA ASP A 92 -24.32 3.24 10.23
C ASP A 92 -24.31 4.19 11.43
N ASP A 93 -23.12 4.58 11.89
CA ASP A 93 -22.95 5.54 12.98
C ASP A 93 -23.58 6.90 12.63
N GLU A 94 -23.42 7.37 11.38
CA GLU A 94 -24.00 8.63 10.91
C GLU A 94 -25.51 8.56 10.67
N ARG A 95 -26.05 7.42 10.21
CA ARG A 95 -27.48 7.23 9.98
C ARG A 95 -28.29 7.27 11.28
N GLY A 96 -27.69 6.81 12.37
CA GLY A 96 -28.36 6.74 13.67
C GLY A 96 -29.52 5.73 13.71
N THR A 97 -30.24 5.74 14.82
CA THR A 97 -31.32 4.77 15.11
C THR A 97 -32.70 5.41 15.23
N THR A 98 -32.80 6.74 15.27
CA THR A 98 -34.10 7.44 15.40
C THR A 98 -34.70 7.74 14.02
N PRO A 99 -36.04 7.82 13.90
CA PRO A 99 -36.69 8.21 12.65
C PRO A 99 -36.19 9.55 12.09
N GLU A 100 -35.92 10.52 12.96
CA GLU A 100 -35.43 11.85 12.59
C GLU A 100 -34.02 11.78 12.02
N SER A 101 -33.11 11.03 12.66
CA SER A 101 -31.74 10.82 12.16
C SER A 101 -31.72 10.09 10.82
N GLN A 102 -32.58 9.08 10.66
CA GLN A 102 -32.71 8.34 9.41
C GLN A 102 -33.30 9.18 8.29
N ALA A 103 -34.27 10.05 8.60
CA ALA A 103 -34.82 11.00 7.64
C ALA A 103 -33.74 12.00 7.20
N ALA A 104 -33.03 12.61 8.14
CA ALA A 104 -31.93 13.54 7.85
C ALA A 104 -30.81 12.87 7.02
N PHE A 105 -30.48 11.62 7.31
CA PHE A 105 -29.51 10.84 6.53
C PHE A 105 -30.00 10.58 5.09
N ALA A 106 -31.28 10.22 4.94
CA ALA A 106 -31.89 10.01 3.63
C ALA A 106 -31.93 11.32 2.81
N GLU A 107 -32.18 12.47 3.46
CA GLU A 107 -32.07 13.79 2.84
C GLU A 107 -30.63 14.11 2.40
N LYS A 108 -29.64 13.77 3.23
CA LYS A 108 -28.23 14.06 2.96
C LYS A 108 -27.66 13.26 1.79
N TYR A 109 -27.94 11.95 1.73
CA TYR A 109 -27.29 11.04 0.78
C TYR A 109 -28.23 10.49 -0.31
N GLY A 110 -29.55 10.54 -0.11
CA GLY A 110 -30.52 9.98 -1.03
C GLY A 110 -30.69 10.86 -2.26
N THR A 111 -30.51 10.27 -3.44
CA THR A 111 -30.62 11.02 -4.72
C THR A 111 -31.75 10.55 -5.62
N ASN A 112 -32.36 9.39 -5.32
CA ASN A 112 -33.49 8.87 -6.09
C ASN A 112 -34.84 9.34 -5.52
N LYS A 113 -35.93 9.14 -6.28
CA LYS A 113 -37.29 9.62 -5.93
C LYS A 113 -37.76 9.24 -4.52
N ASN A 114 -37.30 8.10 -3.99
CA ASN A 114 -37.68 7.60 -2.67
C ASN A 114 -36.54 7.63 -1.64
N LYS A 115 -35.40 8.24 -1.97
CA LYS A 115 -34.18 8.36 -1.15
C LYS A 115 -33.62 7.05 -0.59
N LYS A 116 -34.08 5.90 -1.08
CA LYS A 116 -33.68 4.57 -0.59
C LYS A 116 -32.24 4.18 -0.96
N ASN A 117 -31.59 4.92 -1.85
CA ASN A 117 -30.18 4.70 -2.20
C ASN A 117 -29.19 5.42 -1.27
N ALA A 118 -29.68 6.15 -0.25
CA ALA A 118 -28.85 6.96 0.65
C ALA A 118 -27.69 6.18 1.29
N TYR A 119 -27.96 4.99 1.83
CA TYR A 119 -26.92 4.21 2.50
C TYR A 119 -25.82 3.76 1.53
N GLY A 120 -26.21 3.21 0.38
CA GLY A 120 -25.24 2.82 -0.66
C GLY A 120 -24.42 4.00 -1.18
N LYS A 121 -25.02 5.20 -1.28
CA LYS A 121 -24.30 6.43 -1.65
C LYS A 121 -23.32 6.87 -0.57
N CYS A 122 -23.71 6.84 0.70
CA CYS A 122 -22.82 7.12 1.81
C CYS A 122 -21.61 6.17 1.81
N VAL A 123 -21.86 4.86 1.71
CA VAL A 123 -20.78 3.86 1.74
C VAL A 123 -19.85 4.05 0.54
N SER A 124 -20.40 4.23 -0.66
CA SER A 124 -19.59 4.45 -1.87
C SER A 124 -18.75 5.72 -1.81
N GLN A 125 -19.26 6.80 -1.20
CA GLN A 125 -18.51 8.04 -1.05
C GLN A 125 -17.36 7.84 -0.04
N LYS A 126 -17.67 7.35 1.16
CA LYS A 126 -16.66 7.16 2.21
C LYS A 126 -15.62 6.12 1.84
N SER A 127 -16.01 5.02 1.17
CA SER A 127 -15.05 4.00 0.72
C SER A 127 -14.06 4.59 -0.26
N LYS A 128 -14.53 5.42 -1.20
CA LYS A 128 -13.66 6.11 -2.15
C LYS A 128 -12.70 7.08 -1.47
N GLU A 129 -13.14 7.82 -0.45
CA GLU A 129 -12.28 8.71 0.33
C GLU A 129 -11.18 7.93 1.07
N LEU A 130 -11.51 6.75 1.62
CA LEU A 130 -10.57 5.87 2.29
C LEU A 130 -9.57 5.22 1.32
N GLU A 131 -10.04 4.71 0.17
CA GLU A 131 -9.19 4.18 -0.91
C GLU A 131 -8.21 5.25 -1.40
N GLN A 132 -8.69 6.49 -1.64
CA GLN A 132 -7.82 7.60 -2.04
C GLN A 132 -6.75 7.96 -1.00
N ALA A 133 -7.06 7.80 0.30
CA ALA A 133 -6.09 8.01 1.36
C ALA A 133 -5.02 6.91 1.37
N ALA A 134 -5.41 5.65 1.16
CA ALA A 134 -4.50 4.51 1.02
C ALA A 134 -3.58 4.68 -0.20
N ASP A 135 -4.15 4.98 -1.38
CA ASP A 135 -3.40 5.26 -2.62
C ASP A 135 -2.36 6.39 -2.42
N ALA A 136 -2.74 7.43 -1.68
CA ALA A 136 -1.85 8.56 -1.40
C ALA A 136 -0.68 8.14 -0.50
N GLU A 137 -0.94 7.31 0.51
CA GLU A 137 0.10 6.74 1.38
C GLU A 137 1.05 5.87 0.55
N ASP A 138 0.53 4.95 -0.25
CA ASP A 138 1.34 4.04 -1.04
C ASP A 138 2.21 4.77 -2.06
N LYS A 139 1.66 5.80 -2.71
CA LYS A 139 2.42 6.70 -3.57
C LYS A 139 3.54 7.42 -2.80
N ALA A 140 3.27 7.90 -1.58
CA ALA A 140 4.28 8.54 -0.75
C ALA A 140 5.41 7.56 -0.39
N GLN A 141 5.08 6.31 -0.06
CA GLN A 141 6.07 5.26 0.20
C GLN A 141 6.93 4.94 -1.03
N ALA A 142 6.30 4.85 -2.21
CA ALA A 142 7.00 4.65 -3.48
C ALA A 142 7.96 5.81 -3.79
N MET A 143 7.53 7.06 -3.54
CA MET A 143 8.36 8.26 -3.74
C MET A 143 9.53 8.33 -2.76
N ALA A 144 9.30 8.02 -1.48
CA ALA A 144 10.37 7.93 -0.48
C ALA A 144 11.43 6.90 -0.89
N ARG A 145 11.00 5.74 -1.38
CA ARG A 145 11.93 4.71 -1.85
C ARG A 145 12.74 5.17 -3.06
N ARG A 146 12.13 5.91 -4.00
CA ARG A 146 12.86 6.49 -5.15
C ARG A 146 13.87 7.54 -4.72
N SER A 147 13.51 8.39 -3.77
CA SER A 147 14.44 9.38 -3.17
C SER A 147 15.61 8.67 -2.50
N ALA A 148 15.34 7.64 -1.69
CA ALA A 148 16.36 6.80 -1.07
C ALA A 148 17.26 6.11 -2.11
N ALA A 149 16.70 5.63 -3.23
CA ALA A 149 17.48 5.04 -4.32
C ALA A 149 18.48 6.03 -4.92
N ARG A 150 18.07 7.28 -5.14
CA ARG A 150 18.96 8.34 -5.62
C ARG A 150 20.07 8.64 -4.61
N GLN A 151 19.73 8.84 -3.34
CA GLN A 151 20.73 9.13 -2.30
C GLN A 151 21.75 7.99 -2.15
N CYS A 152 21.29 6.73 -2.20
CA CYS A 152 22.18 5.58 -2.15
C CYS A 152 23.07 5.46 -3.39
N ASP A 153 22.62 5.94 -4.55
CA ASP A 153 23.42 5.94 -5.78
C ASP A 153 24.50 7.02 -5.73
N ASP A 154 24.13 8.22 -5.27
CA ASP A 154 25.05 9.33 -5.02
C ASP A 154 26.13 8.92 -4.00
N GLU A 155 25.74 8.28 -2.89
CA GLU A 155 26.69 7.78 -1.87
C GLU A 155 27.59 6.66 -2.40
N ARG A 156 27.05 5.78 -3.25
CA ARG A 156 27.81 4.67 -3.87
C ARG A 156 28.94 5.21 -4.75
N GLY A 157 28.69 6.32 -5.45
CA GLY A 157 29.62 6.95 -6.37
C GLY A 157 30.03 6.05 -7.53
N GLU A 158 30.93 6.56 -8.36
CA GLU A 158 31.28 5.89 -9.62
C GLU A 158 32.59 5.09 -9.55
N THR A 159 33.49 5.47 -8.65
CA THR A 159 34.83 4.88 -8.55
C THR A 159 34.82 3.47 -7.95
N THR A 160 35.81 2.66 -8.30
CA THR A 160 35.99 1.32 -7.69
C THR A 160 36.15 1.41 -6.17
N ALA A 161 36.88 2.41 -5.67
CA ALA A 161 37.10 2.62 -4.25
C ALA A 161 35.81 2.98 -3.50
N SER A 162 35.02 3.93 -4.03
CA SER A 162 33.73 4.32 -3.42
C SER A 162 32.74 3.17 -3.42
N ARG A 163 32.67 2.41 -4.53
CA ARG A 163 31.80 1.22 -4.63
C ARG A 163 32.23 0.11 -3.66
N ALA A 164 33.52 -0.09 -3.43
CA ALA A 164 34.03 -1.05 -2.45
C ALA A 164 33.67 -0.63 -1.02
N ALA A 165 33.91 0.64 -0.67
CA ALA A 165 33.53 1.20 0.63
C ALA A 165 32.01 1.13 0.88
N PHE A 166 31.20 1.44 -0.12
CA PHE A 166 29.75 1.33 -0.05
C PHE A 166 29.28 -0.12 0.20
N ARG A 167 29.90 -1.09 -0.49
CA ARG A 167 29.61 -2.52 -0.28
C ARG A 167 30.02 -2.98 1.12
N GLU A 168 31.12 -2.46 1.66
CA GLU A 168 31.52 -2.71 3.04
C GLU A 168 30.48 -2.16 4.03
N LYS A 169 30.01 -0.94 3.79
CA LYS A 169 29.07 -0.24 4.68
C LYS A 169 27.68 -0.88 4.73
N TYR A 170 27.13 -1.29 3.58
CA TYR A 170 25.73 -1.74 3.50
C TYR A 170 25.55 -3.20 3.11
N GLY A 171 26.55 -3.82 2.49
CA GLY A 171 26.46 -5.17 1.97
C GLY A 171 26.60 -6.23 3.07
N THR A 172 26.00 -7.39 2.82
CA THR A 172 26.10 -8.55 3.72
C THR A 172 26.44 -9.81 2.92
N GLY A 173 27.03 -10.80 3.59
CA GLY A 173 27.48 -12.05 2.96
C GLY A 173 28.79 -11.92 2.19
N LYS A 174 29.24 -13.03 1.59
CA LYS A 174 30.56 -13.14 0.94
C LYS A 174 30.75 -12.16 -0.22
N THR A 175 29.70 -11.95 -1.02
CA THR A 175 29.78 -11.09 -2.20
C THR A 175 29.31 -9.66 -1.94
N LYS A 176 28.65 -9.36 -0.82
CA LYS A 176 28.11 -8.02 -0.50
C LYS A 176 27.25 -7.41 -1.63
N ALA A 177 26.66 -8.25 -2.49
CA ALA A 177 25.95 -7.82 -3.69
C ALA A 177 24.59 -7.16 -3.40
N ASN A 178 24.08 -7.29 -2.17
CA ASN A 178 22.82 -6.70 -1.73
C ASN A 178 22.97 -5.30 -1.10
N ALA A 179 24.16 -4.70 -1.13
CA ALA A 179 24.46 -3.42 -0.49
C ALA A 179 23.50 -2.31 -0.92
N PHE A 180 23.25 -2.15 -2.21
CA PHE A 180 22.37 -1.09 -2.72
C PHE A 180 20.93 -1.25 -2.21
N GLY A 181 20.35 -2.45 -2.37
CA GLY A 181 19.00 -2.74 -1.85
C GLY A 181 18.87 -2.54 -0.34
N LYS A 182 19.93 -2.85 0.43
CA LYS A 182 19.98 -2.62 1.88
C LYS A 182 20.03 -1.14 2.24
N CYS A 183 20.86 -0.34 1.55
CA CYS A 183 20.90 1.11 1.71
C CYS A 183 19.51 1.71 1.46
N VAL A 184 18.89 1.40 0.31
CA VAL A 184 17.58 1.95 -0.06
C VAL A 184 16.51 1.56 0.96
N SER A 185 16.48 0.30 1.39
CA SER A 185 15.53 -0.15 2.40
C SER A 185 15.69 0.57 3.74
N LYS A 186 16.93 0.88 4.14
CA LYS A 186 17.21 1.58 5.40
C LYS A 186 16.78 3.05 5.32
N LEU A 187 17.16 3.74 4.24
CA LEU A 187 16.84 5.16 4.04
C LEU A 187 15.34 5.37 3.84
N ALA A 188 14.68 4.55 3.02
CA ALA A 188 13.23 4.66 2.80
C ALA A 188 12.45 4.50 4.11
N LYS A 189 12.86 3.57 4.98
CA LYS A 189 12.25 3.38 6.30
C LYS A 189 12.47 4.58 7.21
N ALA A 190 13.69 5.14 7.24
CA ALA A 190 13.97 6.33 8.04
C ALA A 190 13.11 7.53 7.61
N GLN A 191 12.87 7.69 6.30
CA GLN A 191 12.02 8.74 5.74
C GLN A 191 10.51 8.55 6.04
N GLN A 192 10.06 7.32 6.27
CA GLN A 192 8.68 7.03 6.69
C GLN A 192 8.47 7.23 8.19
N ASP A 193 9.55 7.16 8.99
CA ASP A 193 9.51 7.30 10.45
C ASP A 193 9.84 8.72 10.94
N SER A 194 10.27 9.62 10.05
CA SER A 194 10.55 11.05 10.32
C SER A 194 9.30 11.91 10.18
#